data_AF-A0A3F2RQX2-F1
#
_entry.id   AF-A0A3F2RQX2-F1
#
_cell.length_a   1.000
_cell.length_b   1.000
_cell.length_c   1.000
_cell.angle_alpha   90.00
_cell.angle_beta   90.00
_cell.angle_gamma   90.00
#
_symmetry.space_group_name_H-M   'P 1'
#
loop_
_entity.id
_entity.type
_entity.pdbx_description
1 polymer ?
#
loop_
_entity_poly.entity_id
_entity_poly.type
_entity_poly.pdbx_seq_one_letter_code
_entity_poly.pdbx_strand_id
1 'polypeptide(L)'
;MVFRVLSLWFNNQRKTDINRIVAEEVIDVVPSYKFVPLSYQIISRVSSIIDGDTFQAALRKLVMKLSEQHPHHTLVQLIALKNSGAVEGKGALQFRTNVGDAKSEGAKVYLDELQRTEQRELLASLDIMADAYVQLALLDTRQYHTQKKKIPLSKVQIIAPNSTKTGTGMALFTPETVPFRLTRDMVDGMGVSGVDGVFTRSCEVTLQLLRKKSASVVTILEVFVHDPLYRWTLSPLKALRIQEGEQDIVRSATLSRTSSRSTNSSVVNDTGSSSNETQPAYGNKAEPSSNDAAARALIRVKQKLEGYEDPNGNALSIEGQVKHLMSAAQDPHNLCVLFPGWAPWL
;
A
#
# COMPACT_ATOMS: atom_id res chain seq x y z
N MET A 1 19.81 11.72 -5.09
CA MET A 1 20.92 11.83 -4.13
C MET A 1 20.45 11.64 -2.69
N VAL A 2 19.50 12.45 -2.18
CA VAL A 2 18.99 12.34 -0.80
C VAL A 2 18.43 10.95 -0.45
N PHE A 3 17.67 10.33 -1.37
CA PHE A 3 17.17 8.96 -1.22
C PHE A 3 18.28 7.95 -0.92
N ARG A 4 19.42 8.03 -1.61
CA ARG A 4 20.55 7.12 -1.40
C ARG A 4 21.25 7.38 -0.07
N VAL A 5 21.42 8.65 0.31
CA VAL A 5 22.02 9.03 1.61
C VAL A 5 21.16 8.48 2.75
N LEU A 6 19.84 8.65 2.70
CA LEU A 6 18.93 8.11 3.72
C LEU A 6 18.89 6.59 3.73
N SER A 7 18.87 5.92 2.57
CA SER A 7 18.97 4.45 2.51
C SER A 7 20.27 3.95 3.15
N LEU A 8 21.41 4.58 2.86
CA LEU A 8 22.69 4.22 3.47
C LEU A 8 22.72 4.48 4.98
N TRP A 9 22.14 5.60 5.42
CA TRP A 9 22.01 5.90 6.85
C TRP A 9 21.15 4.87 7.58
N PHE A 10 19.97 4.54 7.04
CA PHE A 10 19.08 3.53 7.64
C PHE A 10 19.70 2.14 7.69
N ASN A 11 20.51 1.76 6.70
CA ASN A 11 21.29 0.52 6.72
C ASN A 11 22.37 0.49 7.80
N ASN A 12 22.84 1.65 8.25
CA ASN A 12 23.92 1.79 9.21
C ASN A 12 23.47 2.39 10.56
N GLN A 13 22.18 2.29 10.90
CA GLN A 13 21.59 2.90 12.11
C GLN A 13 22.29 2.56 13.44
N ARG A 14 22.99 1.41 13.52
CA ARG A 14 23.72 0.97 14.73
C ARG A 14 25.08 1.67 14.94
N LYS A 15 25.59 2.38 13.93
CA LYS A 15 26.91 3.03 13.99
C LYS A 15 26.79 4.47 14.49
N THR A 16 27.26 4.71 15.70
CA THR A 16 27.21 6.01 16.39
C THR A 16 27.89 7.13 15.61
N ASP A 17 29.06 6.84 15.02
CA ASP A 17 29.83 7.85 14.26
C ASP A 17 29.07 8.37 13.05
N ILE A 18 28.37 7.47 12.35
CA ILE A 18 27.56 7.82 11.18
C ILE A 18 26.36 8.66 11.61
N ASN A 19 25.70 8.30 12.71
CA ASN A 19 24.57 9.06 13.23
C ASN A 19 24.97 10.49 13.62
N ARG A 20 26.16 10.68 14.20
CA ARG A 20 26.69 12.01 14.51
C ARG A 20 26.96 12.82 13.24
N ILE A 21 27.65 12.24 12.26
CA ILE A 21 27.92 12.91 10.97
C ILE A 21 26.61 13.30 10.28
N VAL A 22 25.60 12.43 10.29
CA VAL A 22 24.29 12.75 9.69
C VAL A 22 23.60 13.89 10.46
N ALA A 23 23.66 13.90 11.78
CA ALA A 23 23.06 14.96 12.60
C ALA A 23 23.70 16.34 12.37
N GLU A 24 25.02 16.39 12.20
CA GLU A 24 25.78 17.66 12.11
C GLU A 24 25.96 18.11 10.66
N GLU A 25 26.37 17.22 9.75
CA GLU A 25 26.74 17.61 8.39
C GLU A 25 25.62 17.47 7.37
N VAL A 26 24.64 16.58 7.62
CA VAL A 26 23.55 16.35 6.67
C VAL A 26 22.30 17.11 7.10
N ILE A 27 21.86 16.91 8.34
CA ILE A 27 20.60 17.49 8.82
C ILE A 27 20.68 19.01 8.93
N ASP A 28 21.81 19.58 9.38
CA ASP A 28 21.92 21.04 9.52
C ASP A 28 22.14 21.74 8.18
N VAL A 29 23.02 21.20 7.34
CA VAL A 29 23.45 21.84 6.09
C VAL A 29 22.42 21.68 4.97
N VAL A 30 21.75 20.53 4.88
CA VAL A 30 20.83 20.25 3.77
C VAL A 30 19.47 20.93 4.01
N PRO A 31 18.90 21.63 3.00
CA PRO A 31 17.56 22.18 3.10
C PRO A 31 16.49 21.11 3.37
N SER A 32 15.61 21.38 4.33
CA SER A 32 14.57 20.47 4.83
C SER A 32 13.62 19.97 3.74
N TYR A 33 13.26 20.82 2.76
CA TYR A 33 12.32 20.47 1.68
C TYR A 33 12.79 19.27 0.83
N LYS A 34 14.10 18.97 0.81
CA LYS A 34 14.64 17.82 0.07
C LYS A 34 14.32 16.48 0.74
N PHE A 35 13.97 16.48 2.02
CA PHE A 35 13.59 15.29 2.78
C PHE A 35 12.07 15.05 2.81
N VAL A 36 11.25 16.05 2.45
CA VAL A 36 9.78 15.97 2.46
C VAL A 36 9.24 14.77 1.66
N PRO A 37 9.74 14.43 0.45
CA PRO A 37 9.27 13.25 -0.28
C PRO A 37 9.47 11.91 0.44
N LEU A 38 10.32 11.88 1.48
CA LEU A 38 10.64 10.71 2.28
C LEU A 38 10.14 10.82 3.72
N SER A 39 9.29 11.81 4.01
CA SER A 39 8.77 12.04 5.35
C SER A 39 8.09 10.79 5.92
N TYR A 40 7.38 10.03 5.09
CA TYR A 40 6.73 8.79 5.50
C TYR A 40 7.73 7.76 6.03
N GLN A 41 8.83 7.51 5.31
CA GLN A 41 9.85 6.54 5.71
C GLN A 41 10.73 7.04 6.87
N ILE A 42 10.85 8.35 7.03
CA ILE A 42 11.54 8.97 8.17
C ILE A 42 10.67 8.82 9.43
N ILE A 43 9.41 9.25 9.37
CA ILE A 43 8.47 9.25 10.50
C ILE A 43 8.10 7.82 10.92
N SER A 44 8.03 6.87 9.99
CA SER A 44 7.71 5.47 10.33
C SER A 44 8.76 4.77 11.22
N ARG A 45 9.95 5.37 11.37
CA ARG A 45 11.04 4.90 12.25
C ARG A 45 11.06 5.55 13.62
N VAL A 46 10.19 6.53 13.86
CA VAL A 46 10.02 7.13 15.18
C VAL A 46 9.62 6.01 16.15
N SER A 47 10.30 5.98 17.28
CA SER A 47 10.04 5.07 18.40
C SER A 47 10.17 5.84 19.70
N SER A 48 9.70 5.24 20.80
CA SER A 48 9.92 5.74 22.14
C SER A 48 11.41 5.99 22.38
N ILE A 49 11.71 7.08 23.10
CA ILE A 49 13.06 7.55 23.35
C ILE A 49 13.74 6.56 24.31
N ILE A 50 14.84 5.95 23.86
CA ILE A 50 15.73 5.14 24.69
C ILE A 50 17.00 5.97 24.90
N ASP A 51 17.36 6.19 26.16
CA ASP A 51 18.57 6.92 26.51
C ASP A 51 19.81 6.25 25.90
N GLY A 52 20.65 7.05 25.23
CA GLY A 52 21.87 6.57 24.55
C GLY A 52 21.69 6.17 23.07
N ASP A 53 20.48 6.20 22.53
CA ASP A 53 20.27 5.92 21.10
C ASP A 53 20.61 7.14 20.22
N THR A 54 21.84 7.15 19.71
CA THR A 54 22.33 8.18 18.76
C THR A 54 21.51 8.27 17.47
N PHE A 55 20.88 7.18 17.02
CA PHE A 55 20.07 7.18 15.82
C PHE A 55 18.75 7.90 16.07
N GLN A 56 18.06 7.57 17.16
CA GLN A 56 16.81 8.26 17.54
C GLN A 56 17.06 9.73 17.86
N ALA A 57 18.21 10.11 18.43
CA ALA A 57 18.58 11.51 18.63
C ALA A 57 18.71 12.28 17.30
N ALA A 58 19.41 11.70 16.32
CA ALA A 58 19.54 12.30 14.98
C ALA A 58 18.20 12.33 14.23
N LEU A 59 17.42 11.25 14.31
CA LEU A 59 16.07 11.17 13.75
C LEU A 59 15.16 12.24 14.36
N ARG A 60 15.25 12.44 15.68
CA ARG A 60 14.47 13.44 16.40
C ARG A 60 14.76 14.83 15.87
N LYS A 61 16.03 15.19 15.74
CA LYS A 61 16.47 16.46 15.17
C LYS A 61 15.88 16.69 13.77
N LEU A 62 15.91 15.67 12.90
CA LEU A 62 15.37 15.76 11.55
C LEU A 62 13.84 15.91 11.54
N VAL A 63 13.12 15.10 12.32
CA VAL A 63 11.65 15.14 12.39
C VAL A 63 11.15 16.47 12.94
N MET A 64 11.79 17.01 13.99
CA MET A 64 11.45 18.32 14.53
C MET A 64 11.69 19.42 13.49
N LYS A 65 12.87 19.44 12.83
CA LYS A 65 13.17 20.39 11.75
C LYS A 65 12.14 20.32 10.61
N LEU A 66 11.69 19.12 10.24
CA LEU A 66 10.67 18.93 9.21
C LEU A 66 9.29 19.42 9.66
N SER A 67 8.91 19.18 10.90
CA SER A 67 7.61 19.59 11.44
C SER A 67 7.49 21.08 11.69
N GLU A 68 8.59 21.76 12.02
CA GLU A 68 8.60 23.21 12.15
C GLU A 68 8.57 23.91 10.78
N GLN A 69 9.32 23.40 9.79
CA GLN A 69 9.46 24.06 8.49
C GLN A 69 8.40 23.64 7.45
N HIS A 70 7.85 22.43 7.55
CA HIS A 70 6.89 21.85 6.60
C HIS A 70 5.71 21.17 7.31
N PRO A 71 4.98 21.86 8.21
CA PRO A 71 4.00 21.26 9.11
C PRO A 71 2.87 20.52 8.37
N HIS A 72 2.38 21.05 7.26
CA HIS A 72 1.31 20.41 6.48
C HIS A 72 1.70 19.04 5.90
N HIS A 73 3.00 18.80 5.68
CA HIS A 73 3.47 17.51 5.16
C HIS A 73 3.69 16.49 6.28
N THR A 74 4.19 16.91 7.45
CA THR A 74 4.63 15.97 8.49
C THR A 74 3.67 15.81 9.66
N LEU A 75 2.93 16.86 10.06
CA LEU A 75 2.04 16.79 11.23
C LEU A 75 0.94 15.75 11.03
N VAL A 76 0.36 15.69 9.82
CA VAL A 76 -0.66 14.69 9.48
C VAL A 76 -0.13 13.26 9.66
N GLN A 77 1.14 13.03 9.34
CA GLN A 77 1.78 11.72 9.45
C GLN A 77 2.07 11.36 10.91
N LEU A 78 2.49 12.34 11.73
CA LEU A 78 2.70 12.15 13.17
C LEU A 78 1.38 11.90 13.92
N ILE A 79 0.31 12.64 13.59
CA ILE A 79 -1.03 12.42 14.17
C ILE A 79 -1.55 11.03 13.79
N ALA A 80 -1.38 10.62 12.53
CA ALA A 80 -1.75 9.26 12.11
C ALA A 80 -0.97 8.18 12.89
N LEU A 81 0.31 8.42 13.19
CA LEU A 81 1.13 7.51 13.99
C LEU A 81 0.76 7.54 15.48
N LYS A 82 0.40 8.69 16.06
CA LYS A 82 -0.15 8.81 17.43
C LYS A 82 -1.44 7.98 17.54
N ASN A 83 -2.37 8.19 16.62
CA ASN A 83 -3.69 7.59 16.66
C ASN A 83 -3.66 6.08 16.35
N SER A 84 -2.54 5.56 15.85
CA SER A 84 -2.40 4.14 15.54
C SER A 84 -2.53 3.23 16.77
N GLY A 85 -2.21 3.74 17.96
CA GLY A 85 -2.33 2.99 19.22
C GLY A 85 -3.76 2.89 19.75
N ALA A 86 -4.64 3.81 19.36
CA ALA A 86 -6.04 3.91 19.81
C ALA A 86 -7.04 3.33 18.80
N VAL A 87 -6.58 2.60 17.78
CA VAL A 87 -7.45 1.99 16.78
C VAL A 87 -8.24 0.85 17.41
N GLU A 88 -9.56 0.89 17.23
CA GLU A 88 -10.51 -0.13 17.67
C GLU A 88 -11.25 -0.75 16.47
N GLY A 89 -11.87 -1.92 16.67
CA GLY A 89 -12.68 -2.59 15.66
C GLY A 89 -11.99 -3.74 14.92
N LYS A 90 -12.59 -4.19 13.80
CA LYS A 90 -12.15 -5.38 13.07
C LYS A 90 -10.76 -5.17 12.46
N GLY A 91 -9.79 -5.99 12.87
CA GLY A 91 -8.40 -5.92 12.38
C GLY A 91 -7.50 -4.93 13.15
N ALA A 92 -8.04 -4.25 14.17
CA ALA A 92 -7.30 -3.30 15.00
C ALA A 92 -6.10 -3.96 15.71
N LEU A 93 -6.29 -5.15 16.28
CA LEU A 93 -5.21 -5.88 16.96
C LEU A 93 -4.04 -6.16 16.01
N GLN A 94 -4.32 -6.59 14.77
CA GLN A 94 -3.28 -6.88 13.77
C GLN A 94 -2.59 -5.61 13.25
N PHE A 95 -3.27 -4.47 13.29
CA PHE A 95 -2.69 -3.18 12.96
C PHE A 95 -1.79 -2.67 14.09
N ARG A 96 -2.26 -2.73 15.34
CA ARG A 96 -1.51 -2.33 16.53
C ARG A 96 -0.24 -3.16 16.73
N THR A 97 -0.30 -4.48 16.53
CA THR A 97 0.89 -5.33 16.59
C THR A 97 1.91 -5.01 15.49
N ASN A 98 1.44 -4.54 14.33
CA ASN A 98 2.31 -4.17 13.20
C ASN A 98 2.99 -2.81 13.40
N VAL A 99 2.26 -1.83 13.94
CA VAL A 99 2.83 -0.51 14.21
C VAL A 99 3.73 -0.54 15.44
N GLY A 100 3.30 -1.25 16.49
CA GLY A 100 3.98 -1.34 17.77
C GLY A 100 3.66 -0.13 18.66
N ASP A 101 3.32 -0.39 19.93
CA ASP A 101 2.95 0.66 20.89
C ASP A 101 4.10 1.64 21.16
N ALA A 102 5.36 1.22 20.97
CA ALA A 102 6.52 2.10 21.09
C ALA A 102 6.52 3.24 20.07
N LYS A 103 5.94 3.06 18.87
CA LYS A 103 5.92 4.09 17.83
C LYS A 103 4.83 5.12 18.05
N SER A 104 3.65 4.65 18.47
CA SER A 104 2.55 5.55 18.83
C SER A 104 2.93 6.39 20.05
N GLU A 105 3.58 5.79 21.04
CA GLU A 105 4.08 6.53 22.21
C GLU A 105 5.19 7.49 21.83
N GLY A 106 6.14 7.05 20.99
CA GLY A 106 7.15 7.94 20.41
C GLY A 106 6.51 9.16 19.76
N ALA A 107 5.55 8.97 18.86
CA ALA A 107 4.86 10.05 18.16
C ALA A 107 4.16 11.06 19.10
N LYS A 108 3.58 10.61 20.22
CA LYS A 108 2.99 11.52 21.22
C LYS A 108 4.03 12.47 21.79
N VAL A 109 5.21 11.97 22.14
CA VAL A 109 6.29 12.80 22.69
C VAL A 109 6.69 13.92 21.71
N TYR A 110 6.78 13.61 20.42
CA TYR A 110 7.05 14.63 19.40
C TYR A 110 5.94 15.68 19.33
N LEU A 111 4.67 15.26 19.38
CA LEU A 111 3.54 16.18 19.32
C LEU A 111 3.47 17.07 20.57
N ASP A 112 3.74 16.54 21.76
CA ASP A 112 3.79 17.30 23.01
C ASP A 112 4.93 18.33 23.01
N GLU A 113 6.03 18.02 22.35
CA GLU A 113 7.12 18.98 22.14
C GLU A 113 6.74 20.06 21.12
N LEU A 114 6.12 19.67 20.00
CA LEU A 114 5.64 20.60 18.98
C LEU A 114 4.55 21.55 19.50
N GLN A 115 3.78 21.17 20.52
CA GLN A 115 2.85 22.08 21.20
C GLN A 115 3.55 23.29 21.85
N ARG A 116 4.86 23.21 22.13
CA ARG A 116 5.65 24.33 22.67
C ARG A 116 6.21 25.26 21.59
N THR A 117 5.98 24.95 20.32
CA THR A 117 6.45 25.73 19.17
C THR A 117 5.33 26.59 18.59
N GLU A 118 5.66 27.41 17.60
CA GLU A 118 4.71 28.24 16.83
C GLU A 118 3.62 27.39 16.12
N GLN A 119 3.84 26.09 15.90
CA GLN A 119 2.91 25.21 15.18
C GLN A 119 1.72 24.71 16.03
N ARG A 120 1.60 25.15 17.29
CA ARG A 120 0.59 24.68 18.24
C ARG A 120 -0.85 24.80 17.73
N GLU A 121 -1.21 25.94 17.14
CA GLU A 121 -2.58 26.19 16.68
C GLU A 121 -2.98 25.26 15.54
N LEU A 122 -2.07 25.07 14.58
CA LEU A 122 -2.26 24.16 13.46
C LEU A 122 -2.34 22.71 13.94
N LEU A 123 -1.45 22.32 14.87
CA LEU A 123 -1.44 20.99 15.46
C LEU A 123 -2.78 20.70 16.17
N ALA A 124 -3.27 21.61 17.01
CA ALA A 124 -4.56 21.44 17.70
C ALA A 124 -5.73 21.32 16.71
N SER A 125 -5.73 22.14 15.65
CA SER A 125 -6.76 22.09 14.61
C SER A 125 -6.75 20.76 13.84
N LEU A 126 -5.55 20.25 13.50
CA LEU A 126 -5.39 18.96 12.82
C LEU A 126 -5.79 17.78 13.71
N ASP A 127 -5.52 17.85 15.02
CA ASP A 127 -5.91 16.79 15.97
C ASP A 127 -7.44 16.68 16.07
N ILE A 128 -8.13 17.82 16.24
CA ILE A 128 -9.61 17.87 16.26
C ILE A 128 -10.18 17.34 14.93
N MET A 129 -9.60 17.74 13.80
CA MET A 129 -10.02 17.28 12.49
C MET A 129 -9.83 15.76 12.33
N ALA A 130 -8.69 15.23 12.73
CA ALA A 130 -8.39 13.80 12.66
C ALA A 130 -9.38 12.99 13.49
N ASP A 131 -9.66 13.43 14.72
CA ASP A 131 -10.63 12.77 15.60
C ASP A 131 -12.04 12.81 15.02
N ALA A 132 -12.47 13.94 14.45
CA ALA A 132 -13.77 14.05 13.78
C ALA A 132 -13.87 13.09 12.58
N TYR A 133 -12.81 12.94 11.78
CA TYR A 133 -12.78 12.00 10.67
C TYR A 133 -12.82 10.54 11.14
N VAL A 134 -12.10 10.21 12.21
CA VAL A 134 -12.13 8.86 12.81
C VAL A 134 -13.53 8.55 13.33
N GLN A 135 -14.17 9.47 14.04
CA GLN A 135 -15.54 9.31 14.51
C GLN A 135 -16.53 9.14 13.35
N LEU A 136 -16.40 9.95 12.30
CA LEU A 136 -17.24 9.83 11.10
C LEU A 136 -17.05 8.47 10.41
N ALA A 137 -15.83 7.97 10.33
CA ALA A 137 -15.52 6.67 9.72
C ALA A 137 -16.03 5.48 10.55
N LEU A 138 -16.10 5.62 11.87
CA LEU A 138 -16.59 4.59 12.80
C LEU A 138 -18.11 4.67 13.06
N LEU A 139 -18.79 5.69 12.54
CA LEU A 139 -20.23 5.87 12.71
C LEU A 139 -21.01 4.70 12.09
N ASP A 140 -21.87 4.06 12.87
CA ASP A 140 -22.69 2.95 12.39
C ASP A 140 -23.73 3.45 11.36
N THR A 141 -23.60 2.95 10.14
CA THR A 141 -24.46 3.32 9.01
C THR A 141 -25.54 2.28 8.71
N ARG A 142 -25.70 1.20 9.51
CA ARG A 142 -26.68 0.12 9.27
C ARG A 142 -28.10 0.64 9.00
N GLN A 143 -28.54 1.65 9.75
CA GLN A 143 -29.86 2.28 9.60
C GLN A 143 -30.09 2.99 8.25
N TYR A 144 -29.02 3.35 7.52
CA TYR A 144 -29.09 4.07 6.25
C TYR A 144 -28.89 3.15 5.03
N HIS A 145 -28.55 1.87 5.21
CA HIS A 145 -28.35 0.93 4.09
C HIS A 145 -29.62 0.72 3.25
N THR A 146 -30.79 0.93 3.85
CA THR A 146 -32.11 0.84 3.18
C THR A 146 -32.54 2.15 2.51
N GLN A 147 -31.94 3.29 2.85
CA GLN A 147 -32.32 4.60 2.31
C GLN A 147 -31.34 5.07 1.25
N LYS A 148 -31.54 4.66 -0.01
CA LYS A 148 -30.77 5.17 -1.16
C LYS A 148 -31.21 6.58 -1.56
N LYS A 149 -30.90 7.60 -0.76
CA LYS A 149 -30.95 8.99 -1.26
C LYS A 149 -29.69 9.25 -2.08
N LYS A 150 -29.85 9.65 -3.34
CA LYS A 150 -28.74 10.14 -4.18
C LYS A 150 -28.23 11.43 -3.55
N ILE A 151 -27.19 11.33 -2.73
CA ILE A 151 -26.44 12.51 -2.28
C ILE A 151 -25.67 13.00 -3.51
N PRO A 152 -25.86 14.25 -3.95
CA PRO A 152 -25.01 14.85 -4.97
C PRO A 152 -23.65 15.13 -4.33
N LEU A 153 -22.81 14.10 -4.23
CA LEU A 153 -21.39 14.32 -4.00
C LEU A 153 -20.91 15.14 -5.21
N SER A 154 -20.26 16.27 -4.95
CA SER A 154 -19.44 16.93 -5.96
C SER A 154 -18.57 15.85 -6.61
N LYS A 155 -18.52 15.83 -7.95
CA LYS A 155 -17.77 14.84 -8.74
C LYS A 155 -16.26 14.96 -8.47
N VAL A 156 -15.81 14.65 -7.26
CA VAL A 156 -14.45 14.26 -7.00
C VAL A 156 -14.39 12.83 -7.48
N GLN A 157 -13.76 12.60 -8.64
CA GLN A 157 -13.37 11.25 -9.01
C GLN A 157 -12.47 10.73 -7.90
N ILE A 158 -13.03 9.96 -6.98
CA ILE A 158 -12.25 9.08 -6.13
C ILE A 158 -11.76 8.00 -7.10
N ILE A 159 -10.64 8.29 -7.76
CA ILE A 159 -9.80 7.23 -8.31
C ILE A 159 -9.32 6.52 -7.06
N ALA A 160 -9.99 5.44 -6.67
CA ALA A 160 -9.41 4.50 -5.74
C ALA A 160 -8.36 3.73 -6.57
N PRO A 161 -7.04 4.01 -6.44
CA PRO A 161 -6.09 3.01 -6.84
C PRO A 161 -6.29 1.85 -5.87
N ASN A 162 -6.98 0.82 -6.32
CA ASN A 162 -6.88 -0.50 -5.72
C ASN A 162 -5.43 -0.92 -5.96
N SER A 163 -4.52 -0.49 -5.08
CA SER A 163 -3.11 -0.83 -5.15
C SER A 163 -3.00 -2.30 -4.80
N THR A 164 -3.19 -3.16 -5.79
CA THR A 164 -2.67 -4.51 -5.75
C THR A 164 -1.15 -4.36 -5.75
N LYS A 165 -0.53 -4.79 -4.66
CA LYS A 165 0.92 -4.65 -4.49
C LYS A 165 1.62 -5.37 -5.65
N THR A 166 2.66 -4.75 -6.21
CA THR A 166 3.49 -5.36 -7.24
C THR A 166 4.01 -6.73 -6.77
N GLY A 167 3.50 -7.80 -7.37
CA GLY A 167 3.92 -9.18 -7.11
C GLY A 167 3.04 -10.03 -6.19
N THR A 168 2.03 -9.48 -5.50
CA THR A 168 1.15 -10.30 -4.62
C THR A 168 -0.10 -10.85 -5.31
N GLY A 169 -0.43 -10.40 -6.53
CA GLY A 169 -1.59 -10.89 -7.28
C GLY A 169 -1.54 -12.41 -7.55
N MET A 170 -0.35 -12.96 -7.75
CA MET A 170 -0.13 -14.41 -7.91
C MET A 170 -0.30 -15.22 -6.61
N ALA A 171 -0.26 -14.55 -5.45
CA ALA A 171 -0.37 -15.20 -4.13
C ALA A 171 -1.80 -15.18 -3.57
N LEU A 172 -2.78 -14.74 -4.37
CA LEU A 172 -4.20 -14.83 -4.06
C LEU A 172 -4.74 -16.25 -4.27
N PHE A 173 -5.91 -16.56 -3.72
CA PHE A 173 -6.55 -17.86 -3.92
C PHE A 173 -6.90 -18.08 -5.40
N THR A 174 -7.47 -17.07 -6.06
CA THR A 174 -7.50 -16.98 -7.52
C THR A 174 -6.37 -16.03 -7.98
N PRO A 175 -5.30 -16.53 -8.62
CA PRO A 175 -4.14 -15.71 -8.97
C PRO A 175 -4.44 -14.74 -10.12
N GLU A 176 -3.84 -13.55 -10.07
CA GLU A 176 -3.80 -12.62 -11.20
C GLU A 176 -2.70 -13.03 -12.18
N THR A 177 -3.10 -13.76 -13.23
CA THR A 177 -2.20 -14.38 -14.23
C THR A 177 -1.71 -13.41 -15.31
N VAL A 178 -2.38 -12.27 -15.50
CA VAL A 178 -2.00 -11.26 -16.49
C VAL A 178 -1.04 -10.20 -15.89
N PRO A 179 -0.06 -9.71 -16.65
CA PRO A 179 0.93 -8.76 -16.12
C PRO A 179 0.38 -7.35 -15.90
N PHE A 180 -0.65 -6.95 -16.64
CA PHE A 180 -1.40 -5.71 -16.49
C PHE A 180 -2.75 -5.83 -17.20
N ARG A 181 -3.68 -4.91 -16.92
CA ARG A 181 -5.01 -4.91 -17.54
C ARG A 181 -4.94 -4.37 -18.97
N LEU A 182 -5.29 -5.22 -19.94
CA LEU A 182 -5.41 -4.89 -21.36
C LEU A 182 -6.57 -5.69 -21.97
N THR A 183 -7.78 -5.39 -21.50
CA THR A 183 -9.02 -6.08 -21.92
C THR A 183 -9.53 -5.57 -23.28
N ARG A 184 -10.60 -6.17 -23.79
CA ARG A 184 -11.10 -5.85 -25.14
C ARG A 184 -11.62 -4.42 -25.21
N ASP A 185 -12.30 -3.92 -24.18
CA ASP A 185 -12.80 -2.54 -24.15
C ASP A 185 -11.63 -1.53 -24.09
N MET A 186 -10.54 -1.89 -23.39
CA MET A 186 -9.34 -1.05 -23.38
C MET A 186 -8.67 -0.99 -24.75
N VAL A 187 -8.59 -2.12 -25.45
CA VAL A 187 -8.02 -2.19 -26.81
C VAL A 187 -8.91 -1.49 -27.82
N ASP A 188 -10.24 -1.65 -27.73
CA ASP A 188 -11.21 -1.00 -28.60
C ASP A 188 -11.14 0.53 -28.49
N GLY A 189 -10.92 1.05 -27.27
CA GLY A 189 -10.68 2.48 -27.02
C GLY A 189 -9.44 3.07 -27.70
N MET A 190 -8.52 2.23 -28.21
CA MET A 190 -7.33 2.67 -28.96
C MET A 190 -7.61 2.85 -30.47
N GLY A 191 -8.82 2.52 -30.92
CA GLY A 191 -9.27 2.67 -32.30
C GLY A 191 -8.82 1.51 -33.21
N VAL A 192 -8.87 1.73 -34.52
CA VAL A 192 -8.69 0.67 -35.53
C VAL A 192 -7.31 0.02 -35.53
N SER A 193 -6.29 0.72 -35.04
CA SER A 193 -4.93 0.19 -34.92
C SER A 193 -4.73 -0.65 -33.66
N GLY A 194 -5.72 -0.65 -32.74
CA GLY A 194 -5.65 -1.34 -31.47
C GLY A 194 -4.35 -1.08 -30.74
N VAL A 195 -3.67 -2.17 -30.35
CA VAL A 195 -2.42 -2.10 -29.59
C VAL A 195 -1.18 -1.86 -30.44
N ASP A 196 -1.22 -2.21 -31.74
CA ASP A 196 -0.06 -2.23 -32.65
C ASP A 196 0.35 -0.82 -33.14
N GLY A 197 -0.31 0.22 -32.67
CA GLY A 197 -0.02 1.62 -33.01
C GLY A 197 0.71 2.40 -31.91
N VAL A 198 0.11 3.53 -31.53
CA VAL A 198 0.67 4.49 -30.57
C VAL A 198 0.95 3.84 -29.20
N PHE A 199 0.12 2.88 -28.79
CA PHE A 199 0.26 2.19 -27.52
C PHE A 199 1.59 1.43 -27.42
N THR A 200 1.85 0.49 -28.35
CA THR A 200 3.12 -0.26 -28.39
C THR A 200 4.33 0.67 -28.40
N ARG A 201 4.31 1.69 -29.28
CA ARG A 201 5.44 2.62 -29.38
C ARG A 201 5.67 3.42 -28.09
N SER A 202 4.60 3.85 -27.44
CA SER A 202 4.69 4.57 -26.16
C SER A 202 5.23 3.67 -25.05
N CYS A 203 4.83 2.40 -25.03
CA CYS A 203 5.35 1.40 -24.10
C CYS A 203 6.85 1.13 -24.31
N GLU A 204 7.30 0.99 -25.55
CA GLU A 204 8.73 0.82 -25.89
C GLU A 204 9.58 2.00 -25.38
N VAL A 205 9.17 3.23 -25.70
CA VAL A 205 9.90 4.44 -25.28
C VAL A 205 9.92 4.56 -23.75
N THR A 206 8.80 4.29 -23.09
CA THR A 206 8.69 4.33 -21.63
C THR A 206 9.59 3.28 -20.99
N LEU A 207 9.55 2.05 -21.47
CA LEU A 207 10.38 0.96 -20.98
C LEU A 207 11.87 1.23 -21.21
N GLN A 208 12.23 1.78 -22.37
CA GLN A 208 13.59 2.21 -22.67
C GLN A 208 14.09 3.24 -21.65
N LEU A 209 13.27 4.23 -21.31
CA LEU A 209 13.61 5.24 -20.32
C LEU A 209 13.78 4.63 -18.92
N LEU A 210 12.88 3.73 -18.52
CA LEU A 210 12.94 3.01 -17.25
C LEU A 210 14.21 2.15 -17.15
N ARG A 211 14.56 1.40 -18.19
CA ARG A 211 15.81 0.62 -18.24
C ARG A 211 17.04 1.55 -18.18
N LYS A 212 17.04 2.67 -18.91
CA LYS A 212 18.12 3.67 -18.91
C LYS A 212 18.34 4.33 -17.55
N LYS A 213 17.27 4.54 -16.77
CA LYS A 213 17.30 5.15 -15.43
C LYS A 213 17.03 4.15 -14.31
N SER A 214 17.29 2.86 -14.55
CA SER A 214 17.02 1.76 -13.60
C SER A 214 17.66 1.99 -12.24
N ALA A 215 18.91 2.47 -12.19
CA ALA A 215 19.61 2.78 -10.94
C ALA A 215 18.85 3.80 -10.07
N SER A 216 18.23 4.82 -10.67
CA SER A 216 17.43 5.81 -9.94
C SER A 216 16.12 5.20 -9.42
N VAL A 217 15.46 4.37 -10.22
CA VAL A 217 14.23 3.67 -9.80
C VAL A 217 14.51 2.70 -8.64
N VAL A 218 15.57 1.90 -8.76
CA VAL A 218 16.01 0.98 -7.69
C VAL A 218 16.34 1.73 -6.42
N THR A 219 17.06 2.86 -6.51
CA THR A 219 17.39 3.70 -5.34
C THR A 219 16.14 4.20 -4.62
N ILE A 220 15.09 4.57 -5.36
CA ILE A 220 13.82 5.00 -4.74
C ILE A 220 13.19 3.82 -4.00
N LEU A 221 13.12 2.63 -4.62
CA LEU A 221 12.52 1.43 -4.05
C LEU A 221 13.29 0.87 -2.84
N GLU A 222 14.62 0.98 -2.83
CA GLU A 222 15.46 0.59 -1.70
C GLU A 222 15.06 1.30 -0.40
N VAL A 223 14.65 2.57 -0.46
CA VAL A 223 14.21 3.30 0.74
C VAL A 223 12.92 2.70 1.32
N PHE A 224 12.01 2.24 0.47
CA PHE A 224 10.77 1.58 0.89
C PHE A 224 11.01 0.20 1.50
N VAL A 225 12.05 -0.53 1.06
CA VAL A 225 12.40 -1.85 1.64
C VAL A 225 12.65 -1.73 3.14
N HIS A 226 13.22 -0.60 3.58
CA HIS A 226 13.52 -0.42 4.98
C HIS A 226 12.32 0.04 5.81
N ASP A 227 11.20 0.46 5.21
CA ASP A 227 10.05 1.01 5.94
C ASP A 227 9.41 -0.05 6.85
N PRO A 228 9.52 0.08 8.19
CA PRO A 228 9.02 -0.92 9.12
C PRO A 228 7.49 -1.04 9.17
N LEU A 229 6.75 -0.03 8.67
CA LEU A 229 5.29 -0.09 8.61
C LEU A 229 4.79 -0.70 7.30
N TYR A 230 5.65 -0.80 6.29
CA TYR A 230 5.28 -1.36 5.00
C TYR A 230 5.29 -2.88 5.04
N ARG A 231 4.13 -3.48 4.73
CA ARG A 231 4.01 -4.94 4.67
C ARG A 231 4.24 -5.43 3.25
N TRP A 232 5.29 -6.21 3.04
CA TRP A 232 5.64 -6.80 1.74
C TRP A 232 4.83 -8.05 1.41
N THR A 233 4.25 -8.71 2.42
CA THR A 233 3.38 -9.88 2.26
C THR A 233 1.90 -9.49 2.27
N LEU A 234 1.05 -10.31 1.66
CA LEU A 234 -0.40 -10.21 1.79
C LEU A 234 -0.85 -11.21 2.86
N SER A 235 -1.61 -10.75 3.86
CA SER A 235 -2.20 -11.66 4.84
C SER A 235 -3.23 -12.55 4.13
N PRO A 236 -3.24 -13.87 4.37
CA PRO A 236 -4.23 -14.79 3.77
C PRO A 236 -5.68 -14.33 4.00
N LEU A 237 -6.00 -13.79 5.18
CA LEU A 237 -7.33 -13.24 5.47
C LEU A 237 -7.65 -11.97 4.67
N LYS A 238 -6.64 -11.18 4.34
CA LYS A 238 -6.82 -10.00 3.47
C LYS A 238 -6.99 -10.43 2.01
N ALA A 239 -6.24 -11.44 1.57
CA ALA A 239 -6.37 -12.05 0.25
C ALA A 239 -7.78 -12.61 0.02
N LEU A 240 -8.31 -13.36 0.99
CA LEU A 240 -9.68 -13.90 0.95
C LEU A 240 -10.73 -12.79 0.92
N ARG A 241 -10.63 -11.78 1.80
CA ARG A 241 -11.61 -10.67 1.83
C ARG A 241 -11.67 -9.86 0.54
N ILE A 242 -10.52 -9.66 -0.13
CA ILE A 242 -10.49 -8.97 -1.43
C ILE A 242 -11.36 -9.73 -2.45
N GLN A 243 -11.35 -11.06 -2.40
CA GLN A 243 -12.13 -11.92 -3.30
C GLN A 243 -13.55 -12.18 -2.78
N GLU A 244 -13.82 -12.13 -1.48
CA GLU A 244 -15.16 -12.27 -0.90
C GLU A 244 -16.01 -11.00 -1.09
N GLY A 245 -15.45 -9.81 -0.87
CA GLY A 245 -16.19 -8.54 -0.98
C GLY A 245 -16.73 -8.24 -2.37
N GLU A 246 -16.13 -8.83 -3.41
CA GLU A 246 -16.59 -8.72 -4.80
C GLU A 246 -17.57 -9.83 -5.20
N GLN A 247 -17.59 -10.98 -4.50
CA GLN A 247 -18.55 -12.07 -4.76
C GLN A 247 -19.99 -11.69 -4.37
N ASP A 248 -20.18 -10.88 -3.33
CA ASP A 248 -21.52 -10.42 -2.92
C ASP A 248 -22.15 -9.46 -3.94
N ILE A 249 -21.33 -8.65 -4.63
CA ILE A 249 -21.79 -7.76 -5.71
C ILE A 249 -22.24 -8.59 -6.92
N VAL A 250 -21.47 -9.62 -7.30
CA VAL A 250 -21.79 -10.51 -8.41
C VAL A 250 -23.01 -11.39 -8.10
N ARG A 251 -23.15 -11.90 -6.86
CA ARG A 251 -24.34 -12.63 -6.41
C ARG A 251 -25.60 -11.78 -6.45
N SER A 252 -25.52 -10.51 -6.04
CA SER A 252 -26.66 -9.58 -6.09
C SER A 252 -27.05 -9.21 -7.53
N ALA A 253 -26.07 -9.08 -8.44
CA ALA A 253 -26.30 -8.86 -9.87
C ALA A 253 -26.86 -10.09 -10.61
N THR A 254 -26.57 -11.31 -10.11
CA THR A 254 -27.08 -12.56 -10.69
C THR A 254 -28.53 -12.82 -10.25
N LEU A 255 -28.86 -12.56 -8.98
CA LEU A 255 -30.24 -12.67 -8.47
C LEU A 255 -31.23 -11.71 -9.15
N SER A 256 -30.76 -10.54 -9.59
CA SER A 256 -31.61 -9.56 -10.29
C SER A 256 -31.90 -9.91 -11.75
N ARG A 257 -31.22 -10.92 -12.33
CA ARG A 257 -31.50 -11.44 -13.68
C ARG A 257 -32.38 -12.69 -13.69
N THR A 258 -32.64 -13.30 -12.53
CA THR A 258 -33.44 -14.53 -12.41
C THR A 258 -34.59 -14.30 -11.42
N SER A 259 -35.57 -13.48 -11.79
CA SER A 259 -36.83 -13.35 -11.04
C SER A 259 -38.00 -13.22 -12.00
N SER A 260 -38.27 -14.30 -12.73
CA SER A 260 -39.56 -14.54 -13.39
C SER A 260 -39.84 -16.05 -13.50
N ARG A 261 -39.94 -16.75 -12.36
CA ARG A 261 -40.77 -17.95 -12.23
C ARG A 261 -40.95 -18.33 -10.75
N SER A 262 -42.22 -18.42 -10.35
CA SER A 262 -42.82 -18.82 -9.07
C SER A 262 -42.26 -20.15 -8.49
N THR A 263 -42.37 -20.51 -7.20
CA THR A 263 -43.54 -20.62 -6.30
C THR A 263 -43.14 -20.79 -4.82
N ASN A 264 -44.06 -20.45 -3.90
CA ASN A 264 -43.98 -20.59 -2.44
C ASN A 264 -43.79 -22.03 -1.91
N SER A 265 -43.02 -22.19 -0.82
CA SER A 265 -43.44 -22.99 0.35
C SER A 265 -42.62 -22.74 1.62
N SER A 266 -43.31 -22.29 2.67
CA SER A 266 -43.14 -22.58 4.12
C SER A 266 -41.77 -22.46 4.81
N VAL A 267 -41.63 -21.34 5.51
CA VAL A 267 -41.29 -21.19 6.95
C VAL A 267 -40.89 -22.46 7.70
N VAL A 268 -39.65 -22.49 8.20
CA VAL A 268 -39.31 -22.99 9.55
C VAL A 268 -38.21 -22.09 10.12
N ASN A 269 -38.54 -21.35 11.18
CA ASN A 269 -37.57 -20.73 12.07
C ASN A 269 -37.09 -21.82 13.03
N ASP A 270 -35.78 -21.94 13.24
CA ASP A 270 -35.30 -22.38 14.55
C ASP A 270 -34.04 -21.64 14.97
N THR A 271 -34.07 -21.36 16.26
CA THR A 271 -33.27 -20.53 17.14
C THR A 271 -32.07 -21.29 17.70
N GLY A 272 -30.94 -20.59 17.88
CA GLY A 272 -30.10 -20.80 19.07
C GLY A 272 -28.79 -21.59 18.95
N SER A 273 -27.72 -20.87 19.31
CA SER A 273 -26.59 -21.31 20.15
C SER A 273 -25.34 -21.95 19.52
N SER A 274 -24.27 -21.16 19.59
CA SER A 274 -22.89 -21.49 20.02
C SER A 274 -22.41 -22.94 19.91
N SER A 275 -21.39 -23.17 19.09
CA SER A 275 -20.34 -24.14 19.39
C SER A 275 -19.04 -23.85 18.63
N ASN A 276 -18.01 -23.51 19.40
CA ASN A 276 -16.58 -23.75 19.21
C ASN A 276 -16.08 -24.13 17.80
N GLU A 277 -15.59 -23.13 17.05
CA GLU A 277 -14.77 -23.39 15.87
C GLU A 277 -13.39 -23.91 16.30
N THR A 278 -13.23 -25.22 16.14
CA THR A 278 -11.96 -25.92 16.25
C THR A 278 -11.15 -25.62 14.99
N GLN A 279 -10.04 -24.90 15.13
CA GLN A 279 -9.09 -24.62 14.05
C GLN A 279 -8.52 -25.93 13.48
N PRO A 280 -8.53 -26.16 12.16
CA PRO A 280 -7.74 -27.23 11.58
C PRO A 280 -6.26 -26.81 11.52
N ALA A 281 -5.43 -27.62 12.15
CA ALA A 281 -3.98 -27.47 12.18
C ALA A 281 -3.37 -27.66 10.77
N TYR A 282 -2.94 -26.57 10.14
CA TYR A 282 -2.01 -26.60 9.02
C TYR A 282 -0.61 -26.24 9.51
N GLY A 283 0.35 -27.11 9.22
CA GLY A 283 1.70 -27.10 9.77
C GLY A 283 2.47 -25.80 9.59
N ASN A 284 3.21 -25.44 10.64
CA ASN A 284 4.16 -24.34 10.70
C ASN A 284 5.24 -24.45 9.61
N LYS A 285 4.98 -23.93 8.41
CA LYS A 285 6.05 -23.38 7.58
C LYS A 285 6.33 -21.98 8.10
N ALA A 286 7.55 -21.77 8.60
CA ALA A 286 7.99 -20.45 9.07
C ALA A 286 7.69 -19.41 7.98
N GLU A 287 6.85 -18.41 8.29
CA GLU A 287 6.63 -17.30 7.37
C GLU A 287 8.00 -16.65 7.09
N PRO A 288 8.37 -16.45 5.81
CA PRO A 288 9.60 -15.75 5.50
C PRO A 288 9.52 -14.35 6.11
N SER A 289 10.59 -13.94 6.82
CA SER A 289 10.63 -12.63 7.46
C SER A 289 10.23 -11.53 6.46
N SER A 290 9.48 -10.51 6.91
CA SER A 290 8.99 -9.42 6.04
C SER A 290 10.12 -8.77 5.21
N ASN A 291 11.33 -8.69 5.79
CA ASN A 291 12.52 -8.15 5.15
C ASN A 291 13.03 -9.04 3.98
N ASP A 292 12.88 -10.35 4.09
CA ASP A 292 13.24 -11.31 3.02
C ASP A 292 12.23 -11.25 1.86
N ALA A 293 10.95 -11.02 2.13
CA ALA A 293 9.96 -10.75 1.08
C ALA A 293 10.27 -9.42 0.33
N ALA A 294 10.65 -8.38 1.06
CA ALA A 294 11.04 -7.09 0.50
C ALA A 294 12.26 -7.18 -0.42
N ALA A 295 13.32 -7.86 0.04
CA ALA A 295 14.53 -8.06 -0.73
C ALA A 295 14.26 -8.84 -2.03
N ARG A 296 13.45 -9.91 -1.96
CA ARG A 296 13.05 -10.69 -3.15
C ARG A 296 12.23 -9.86 -4.14
N ALA A 297 11.30 -9.04 -3.65
CA ALA A 297 10.54 -8.13 -4.51
C ALA A 297 11.47 -7.13 -5.22
N LEU A 298 12.44 -6.55 -4.52
CA LEU A 298 13.41 -5.62 -5.12
C LEU A 298 14.29 -6.29 -6.19
N ILE A 299 14.79 -7.50 -5.91
CA ILE A 299 15.54 -8.30 -6.89
C ILE A 299 14.69 -8.56 -8.14
N ARG A 300 13.42 -8.92 -7.95
CA ARG A 300 12.50 -9.16 -9.06
C ARG A 300 12.29 -7.91 -9.92
N VAL A 301 12.13 -6.74 -9.30
CA VAL A 301 12.01 -5.47 -10.04
C VAL A 301 13.29 -5.16 -10.82
N LYS A 302 14.46 -5.38 -10.21
CA LYS A 302 15.75 -5.21 -10.89
C LYS A 302 15.86 -6.10 -12.13
N GLN A 303 15.52 -7.39 -11.99
CA GLN A 303 15.47 -8.34 -13.10
C GLN A 303 14.54 -7.88 -14.23
N LYS A 304 13.33 -7.39 -13.92
CA LYS A 304 12.41 -6.84 -14.95
C LYS A 304 13.00 -5.65 -15.69
N LEU A 305 13.68 -4.75 -14.97
CA LEU A 305 14.35 -3.59 -15.57
C LEU A 305 15.57 -3.97 -16.41
N GLU A 306 16.16 -5.14 -16.18
CA GLU A 306 17.24 -5.70 -17.00
C GLU A 306 16.71 -6.49 -18.21
N GLY A 307 15.41 -6.79 -18.23
CA GLY A 307 14.72 -7.49 -19.32
C GLY A 307 14.39 -8.95 -19.06
N TYR A 308 14.55 -9.42 -17.82
CA TYR A 308 14.19 -10.77 -17.40
C TYR A 308 12.74 -10.81 -16.90
N GLU A 309 11.83 -11.38 -17.71
CA GLU A 309 10.46 -11.66 -17.27
C GLU A 309 10.36 -12.99 -16.51
N ASP A 310 11.07 -14.02 -16.95
CA ASP A 310 11.19 -15.26 -16.19
C ASP A 310 12.51 -15.28 -15.40
N PRO A 311 12.51 -15.69 -14.11
CA PRO A 311 13.74 -15.75 -13.31
C PRO A 311 14.84 -16.62 -13.92
N ASN A 312 14.45 -17.64 -14.69
CA ASN A 312 15.35 -18.58 -15.36
C ASN A 312 15.42 -18.34 -16.88
N GLY A 313 14.79 -17.28 -17.37
CA GLY A 313 14.71 -16.96 -18.79
C GLY A 313 15.89 -16.13 -19.29
N ASN A 314 15.89 -15.86 -20.59
CA ASN A 314 16.84 -14.96 -21.22
C ASN A 314 16.35 -13.50 -21.15
N ALA A 315 17.29 -12.56 -21.09
CA ALA A 315 16.97 -11.14 -21.19
C ALA A 315 16.38 -10.82 -22.57
N LEU A 316 15.19 -10.23 -22.59
CA LEU A 316 14.53 -9.77 -23.81
C LEU A 316 15.00 -8.36 -24.20
N SER A 317 14.98 -8.08 -25.51
CA SER A 317 15.05 -6.70 -26.01
C SER A 317 13.86 -5.88 -25.50
N ILE A 318 13.92 -4.55 -25.62
CA ILE A 318 12.82 -3.68 -25.21
C ILE A 318 11.54 -4.03 -25.98
N GLU A 319 11.64 -4.12 -27.31
CA GLU A 319 10.54 -4.52 -28.21
C GLU A 319 10.03 -5.92 -27.86
N GLY A 320 10.95 -6.86 -27.62
CA GLY A 320 10.61 -8.24 -27.26
C GLY A 320 9.87 -8.33 -25.92
N GLN A 321 10.30 -7.59 -24.90
CA GLN A 321 9.64 -7.56 -23.59
C GLN A 321 8.25 -6.93 -23.69
N VAL A 322 8.11 -5.81 -24.41
CA VAL A 322 6.79 -5.16 -24.61
C VAL A 322 5.84 -6.11 -25.32
N LYS A 323 6.26 -6.72 -26.43
CA LYS A 323 5.45 -7.67 -27.19
C LYS A 323 5.05 -8.87 -26.35
N HIS A 324 5.99 -9.44 -25.58
CA HIS A 324 5.72 -10.56 -24.69
C HIS A 324 4.67 -10.19 -23.63
N LEU A 325 4.84 -9.06 -22.94
CA LEU A 325 3.91 -8.61 -21.90
C LEU A 325 2.52 -8.30 -22.47
N MET A 326 2.43 -7.70 -23.66
CA MET A 326 1.16 -7.41 -24.33
C MET A 326 0.43 -8.68 -24.78
N SER A 327 1.17 -9.66 -25.29
CA SER A 327 0.62 -10.97 -25.65
C SER A 327 0.10 -11.69 -24.42
N ALA A 328 0.85 -11.69 -23.32
CA ALA A 328 0.45 -12.33 -22.07
C ALA A 328 -0.78 -11.66 -21.43
N ALA A 329 -0.92 -10.33 -21.55
CA ALA A 329 -2.04 -9.57 -21.02
C ALA A 329 -3.37 -9.80 -21.78
N GLN A 330 -3.29 -10.18 -23.06
CA GLN A 330 -4.46 -10.42 -23.92
C GLN A 330 -4.78 -11.91 -24.10
N ASP A 331 -3.95 -12.81 -23.57
CA ASP A 331 -4.11 -14.25 -23.75
C ASP A 331 -5.45 -14.73 -23.14
N PRO A 332 -6.39 -15.26 -23.95
CA PRO A 332 -7.66 -15.77 -23.45
C PRO A 332 -7.51 -16.86 -22.39
N HIS A 333 -6.44 -17.64 -22.42
CA HIS A 333 -6.17 -18.67 -21.43
C HIS A 333 -5.80 -18.08 -20.07
N ASN A 334 -5.04 -16.98 -20.05
CA ASN A 334 -4.74 -16.26 -18.82
C ASN A 334 -5.98 -15.52 -18.31
N LEU A 335 -6.75 -14.90 -19.21
CA LEU A 335 -7.95 -14.13 -18.85
C LEU A 335 -9.07 -15.00 -18.27
N CYS A 336 -9.24 -16.23 -18.76
CA CYS A 336 -10.35 -17.10 -18.32
C CYS A 336 -10.17 -17.68 -16.91
N VAL A 337 -8.95 -17.67 -16.37
CA VAL A 337 -8.65 -18.13 -15.00
C VAL A 337 -8.62 -16.98 -13.98
N LEU A 338 -8.86 -15.74 -14.41
CA LEU A 338 -8.91 -14.59 -13.53
C LEU A 338 -10.15 -14.60 -12.65
N PHE A 339 -10.03 -13.93 -11.50
CA PHE A 339 -11.13 -13.72 -10.58
C PHE A 339 -12.29 -12.96 -11.27
N PRO A 340 -13.56 -13.39 -11.16
CA PRO A 340 -14.68 -12.75 -11.86
C PRO A 340 -14.87 -11.27 -11.56
N GLY A 341 -14.54 -10.78 -10.35
CA GLY A 341 -14.59 -9.35 -10.02
C GLY A 341 -13.61 -8.50 -10.83
N TRP A 342 -12.57 -9.11 -11.40
CA TRP A 342 -11.67 -8.45 -12.35
C TRP A 342 -12.35 -8.15 -13.70
N ALA A 343 -13.50 -8.77 -13.98
CA ALA A 343 -14.29 -8.59 -15.19
C ALA A 343 -13.49 -8.75 -16.51
N PRO A 344 -12.86 -9.92 -16.75
CA PRO A 344 -12.02 -10.15 -17.93
C PRO A 344 -12.75 -10.15 -19.27
N TRP A 345 -14.08 -10.17 -19.25
CA TRP A 345 -14.94 -10.13 -20.45
C TRP A 345 -15.16 -8.71 -21.00
N LEU A 346 -14.75 -7.68 -20.25
CA LEU A 346 -14.71 -6.28 -20.69
C LEU A 346 -13.51 -6.04 -21.62
#